data_AF-A0A7Z9H6M6-F1
#
_entry.id   AF-A0A7Z9H6M6-F1
#
_cell.length_a   1.000
_cell.length_b   1.000
_cell.length_c   1.000
_cell.angle_alpha   90.00
_cell.angle_beta   90.00
_cell.angle_gamma   90.00
#
_symmetry.space_group_name_H-M   'P 1'
#
loop_
_entity.id
_entity.type
_entity.pdbx_description
1 polymer ?
#
loop_
_entity_poly.entity_id
_entity_poly.type
_entity_poly.pdbx_seq_one_letter_code
_entity_poly.pdbx_strand_id
1 'polypeptide(L)' 'MRSYPGIRVVLDLGSVDTLSSPGLGRLVALLRDARGGDGDLVLARPNAGVLEILQSLKLDRVFTITSTVEEALLVFDR' A
#
# COMPACT_ATOMS: atom_id res chain seq x y z
N MET A 1 -17.56 5.99 11.16
CA MET A 1 -16.32 5.19 11.09
C MET A 1 -15.40 5.74 12.16
N ARG A 2 -14.95 4.93 13.13
CA ARG A 2 -13.97 5.41 14.13
C ARG A 2 -12.67 5.72 13.41
N SER A 3 -12.19 6.96 13.49
CA SER A 3 -10.87 7.34 13.03
C SER A 3 -9.89 7.12 14.18
N TYR A 4 -8.85 6.32 13.95
CA TYR A 4 -7.72 6.24 14.87
C TYR A 4 -6.58 7.03 14.23
N PRO A 5 -6.13 8.13 14.85
CA PRO A 5 -5.07 8.95 14.28
C PRO A 5 -3.74 8.20 14.30
N GLY A 6 -2.90 8.44 13.29
CA GLY A 6 -1.55 7.92 13.17
C GLY A 6 -1.46 6.44 12.78
N ILE A 7 -2.51 5.83 12.21
CA ILE A 7 -2.41 4.43 11.77
C ILE A 7 -1.41 4.29 10.62
N ARG A 8 -0.38 3.47 10.83
CA ARG A 8 0.61 3.10 9.83
C ARG A 8 0.43 1.63 9.47
N VAL A 9 0.24 1.31 8.20
CA VAL A 9 -0.05 -0.04 7.73
C VAL A 9 1.02 -0.49 6.73
N VAL A 10 1.58 -1.68 6.97
CA VAL A 10 2.26 -2.44 5.92
C VAL A 10 1.31 -3.49 5.39
N LEU A 11 1.07 -3.49 4.08
CA LEU A 11 0.32 -4.54 3.41
C LEU A 11 1.30 -5.43 2.63
N ASP A 12 1.47 -6.65 3.12
CA ASP A 12 2.32 -7.67 2.50
C ASP A 12 1.58 -8.38 1.36
N LEU A 13 2.10 -8.24 0.16
CA LEU A 13 1.54 -8.77 -1.08
C LEU A 13 2.27 -10.03 -1.57
N GLY A 14 3.18 -10.60 -0.77
CA GLY A 14 4.04 -11.72 -1.20
C GLY A 14 3.31 -12.99 -1.63
N SER A 15 2.05 -13.17 -1.25
CA SER A 15 1.19 -14.29 -1.66
C SER A 15 0.00 -13.85 -2.54
N VAL A 16 0.02 -12.61 -3.03
CA VAL A 16 -1.04 -12.08 -3.90
C VAL A 16 -0.62 -12.28 -5.35
N ASP A 17 -1.40 -13.05 -6.10
CA ASP A 17 -1.10 -13.31 -7.51
C ASP A 17 -1.53 -12.15 -8.42
N THR A 18 -2.71 -11.57 -8.17
CA THR A 18 -3.29 -10.49 -9.00
C THR A 18 -4.13 -9.52 -8.16
N LEU A 19 -4.35 -8.30 -8.67
CA LEU A 19 -5.27 -7.32 -8.09
C LEU A 19 -6.44 -7.04 -9.06
N SER A 20 -7.66 -7.01 -8.52
CA SER A 20 -8.87 -6.65 -9.26
C SER A 20 -9.21 -5.17 -9.11
N SER A 21 -10.00 -4.60 -10.02
CA SER A 21 -10.40 -3.19 -9.97
C SER A 21 -11.08 -2.77 -8.66
N PRO A 22 -11.99 -3.58 -8.05
CA PRO A 22 -12.53 -3.29 -6.73
C PRO A 22 -11.46 -3.30 -5.63
N GLY A 23 -10.52 -4.25 -5.69
CA GLY A 23 -9.40 -4.34 -4.76
C GLY A 23 -8.50 -3.10 -4.82
N LEU A 24 -8.12 -2.68 -6.03
CA LEU A 24 -7.35 -1.46 -6.27
C LEU A 24 -8.06 -0.21 -5.73
N GLY A 25 -9.37 -0.08 -6.02
CA GLY A 25 -10.16 1.02 -5.48
C GLY A 25 -10.20 1.05 -3.94
N ARG A 26 -10.24 -0.14 -3.31
CA ARG A 26 -10.19 -0.27 -1.85
C ARG A 26 -8.83 0.13 -1.28
N LEU A 27 -7.73 -0.23 -1.94
CA LEU A 27 -6.37 0.17 -1.53
C LEU A 27 -6.20 1.69 -1.59
N VAL A 28 -6.69 2.32 -2.66
CA VAL A 28 -6.63 3.79 -2.80
C VAL A 28 -7.48 4.48 -1.73
N ALA A 29 -8.67 3.95 -1.44
CA ALA A 29 -9.51 4.46 -0.35
C ALA A 29 -8.80 4.34 1.01
N LEU A 30 -8.19 3.18 1.29
CA LEU A 30 -7.46 2.93 2.53
C LEU A 30 -6.27 3.88 2.70
N LEU A 31 -5.49 4.13 1.63
CA LEU A 31 -4.39 5.09 1.66
C LEU A 31 -4.88 6.51 1.97
N ARG A 32 -5.98 6.95 1.33
CA ARG A 32 -6.58 8.26 1.59
C ARG A 32 -7.04 8.38 3.04
N ASP A 33 -7.70 7.36 3.56
CA ASP A 33 -8.20 7.35 4.94
C ASP A 33 -7.05 7.37 5.95
N ALA A 34 -5.99 6.58 5.72
CA ALA A 34 -4.80 6.56 6.58
C ALA A 34 -4.09 7.92 6.59
N ARG A 35 -3.79 8.50 5.42
CA ARG A 35 -3.14 9.82 5.30
C ARG A 35 -4.01 10.95 5.85
N GLY A 36 -5.33 10.85 5.71
CA GLY A 36 -6.27 11.82 6.28
C GLY A 36 -6.29 11.82 7.82
N GLY A 37 -5.73 10.79 8.46
CA GLY A 37 -5.55 10.71 9.90
C GLY A 37 -4.10 10.78 10.35
N ASP A 38 -3.20 11.42 9.60
CA ASP A 38 -1.75 11.51 9.89
C ASP A 38 -1.03 10.14 9.94
N GLY A 39 -1.61 9.14 9.27
CA GLY A 39 -1.06 7.81 9.05
C GLY A 39 -0.55 7.61 7.62
N ASP A 40 -0.23 6.37 7.25
CA ASP A 40 0.14 6.02 5.87
C ASP A 40 0.00 4.50 5.60
N LEU A 41 0.07 4.12 4.33
CA LEU A 41 0.01 2.73 3.86
C LEU A 41 1.16 2.43 2.90
N VAL A 42 1.94 1.39 3.21
CA VAL A 42 3.07 0.89 2.41
C VAL A 42 2.73 -0.50 1.87
N LEU A 43 3.01 -0.75 0.59
CA LEU A 43 2.85 -2.05 -0.04
C LEU A 43 4.20 -2.77 -0.07
N ALA A 44 4.27 -3.96 0.52
CA ALA A 44 5.49 -4.75 0.58
C ALA A 44 5.38 -5.99 -0.32
N ARG A 45 6.50 -6.38 -0.94
CA ARG A 45 6.65 -7.64 -1.68
C ARG A 45 5.63 -7.89 -2.80
N PRO A 46 5.23 -6.90 -3.63
CA PRO A 46 4.41 -7.23 -4.79
C PRO A 46 5.20 -8.14 -5.74
N ASN A 47 4.55 -9.15 -6.29
CA ASN A 47 5.12 -9.91 -7.39
C ASN A 47 5.17 -9.04 -8.68
N ALA A 48 5.81 -9.54 -9.74
CA ALA A 48 5.98 -8.79 -10.98
C ALA A 48 4.64 -8.39 -11.64
N GLY A 49 3.63 -9.28 -11.66
CA GLY A 49 2.33 -8.99 -12.26
C GLY A 49 1.53 -7.95 -11.48
N VAL A 50 1.57 -8.01 -10.15
CA VAL A 50 0.97 -7.00 -9.27
C VAL A 50 1.67 -5.65 -9.46
N LEU A 51 3.00 -5.65 -9.54
CA LEU A 51 3.77 -4.42 -9.77
C LEU A 51 3.45 -3.80 -11.13
N GLU A 52 3.35 -4.60 -12.19
CA GLU A 52 2.96 -4.14 -13.53
C GLU A 52 1.57 -3.50 -13.54
N ILE A 53 0.60 -4.12 -12.87
CA ILE A 53 -0.75 -3.55 -12.71
C ILE A 53 -0.66 -2.18 -12.02
N LEU A 54 0.07 -2.08 -10.91
CA LEU A 54 0.23 -0.81 -10.17
C LEU A 54 0.90 0.27 -11.03
N GLN A 55 1.94 -0.08 -11.79
CA GLN A 55 2.66 0.85 -12.68
C GLN A 55 1.82 1.31 -13.87
N SER A 56 1.08 0.39 -14.51
CA SER A 56 0.20 0.72 -15.64
C SER A 56 -0.87 1.76 -15.25
N LEU A 57 -1.30 1.73 -14.00
CA LEU A 57 -2.27 2.66 -13.41
C LEU A 57 -1.61 3.85 -12.70
N LYS A 58 -0.27 3.96 -12.75
CA LYS A 58 0.55 4.99 -12.07
C LYS A 58 0.36 5.02 -10.55
N LEU A 59 -0.11 3.93 -9.96
CA LEU A 59 -0.29 3.78 -8.52
C LEU A 59 1.03 3.57 -7.79
N ASP A 60 2.08 3.12 -8.48
CA ASP A 60 3.47 3.10 -8.01
C ASP A 60 4.01 4.48 -7.61
N ARG A 61 3.40 5.56 -8.12
CA ARG A 61 3.74 6.95 -7.73
C ARG A 61 2.94 7.44 -6.52
N VAL A 62 1.90 6.70 -6.15
CA VAL A 62 0.93 7.07 -5.12
C VAL A 62 1.22 6.32 -3.82
N PHE A 63 1.48 5.01 -3.94
CA PHE A 63 1.91 4.14 -2.85
C PHE A 63 3.42 4.15 -2.71
N THR A 64 3.89 4.06 -1.47
CA THR A 64 5.25 3.59 -1.21
C THR A 64 5.26 2.08 -1.40
N ILE A 65 6.19 1.58 -2.20
CA ILE A 65 6.34 0.15 -2.51
C ILE A 65 7.75 -0.29 -2.13
N THR A 66 7.86 -1.41 -1.42
CA THR A 66 9.14 -1.98 -1.00
C THR A 66 9.28 -3.45 -1.40
N SER A 67 10.51 -3.92 -1.47
CA SER A 67 10.82 -5.29 -1.90
C SER A 67 10.66 -6.30 -0.75
N THR A 68 10.75 -5.83 0.50
CA THR A 68 10.60 -6.64 1.72
C THR A 68 9.66 -5.97 2.73
N VAL A 69 9.15 -6.75 3.68
CA VAL A 69 8.32 -6.22 4.78
C VAL A 69 9.19 -5.39 5.73
N GLU A 70 10.43 -5.81 5.93
CA GLU A 70 11.43 -5.14 6.75
C GLU A 70 11.72 -3.72 6.22
N GLU A 71 11.94 -3.58 4.91
CA GLU A 71 12.07 -2.27 4.27
C GLU A 71 10.82 -1.40 4.48
N ALA A 72 9.62 -1.99 4.41
CA ALA A 72 8.38 -1.25 4.61
C ALA A 72 8.25 -0.70 6.03
N LEU A 73 8.68 -1.47 7.04
CA LEU A 73 8.64 -1.02 8.43
C LEU A 73 9.56 0.18 8.66
N LEU A 74 10.75 0.17 8.06
CA LEU A 74 11.72 1.27 8.16
C LEU A 74 11.23 2.58 7.52
N VAL A 75 10.25 2.54 6.62
CA VAL A 75 9.64 3.75 6.04
C VAL A 75 9.03 4.63 7.13
N PHE A 76 8.50 4.03 8.20
CA PHE A 76 7.81 4.73 9.28
C PHE A 76 8.73 5.29 10.35
N ASP A 77 9.98 4.84 10.41
CA ASP A 77 10.98 5.32 11.36
C ASP A 77 11.66 6.62 10.90
N ARG A 78 11.26 7.13 9.74
CA ARG A 78 11.77 8.36 9.11
C ARG A 78 10.99 9.60 9.51
#